data_AF-A0A7C2CLC2-F1
#
_entry.id   AF-A0A7C2CLC2-F1
#
_cell.length_a   1.000
_cell.length_b   1.000
_cell.length_c   1.000
_cell.angle_alpha   90.00
_cell.angle_beta   90.00
_cell.angle_gamma   90.00
#
_symmetry.space_group_name_H-M   'P 1'
#
loop_
_entity.id
_entity.type
_entity.pdbx_description
1 polymer ?
#
loop_
_entity_poly.entity_id
_entity_poly.type
_entity_poly.pdbx_seq_one_letter_code
_entity_poly.pdbx_strand_id
1 'polypeptide(L)'
;MGLRRDWKPEEAESWTREDWLAIVISPLAYALLMIGLALLLFLRMDGLIIFLAGVGATILLHLIIDPKLKAISSEYEKKQKEYLRRLERVVRWREAE
;
A
#
# COMPACT_ATOMS: atom_id res chain seq x y z
N MET A 1 -12.20 -14.15 9.08
CA MET A 1 -10.99 -13.36 8.74
C MET A 1 -11.36 -11.89 8.89
N GLY A 2 -11.23 -11.38 10.12
CA GLY A 2 -11.60 -9.99 10.45
C GLY A 2 -10.44 -9.06 10.12
N LEU A 3 -10.54 -8.33 9.02
CA LEU A 3 -9.64 -7.23 8.71
C LEU A 3 -9.94 -6.08 9.69
N ARG A 4 -8.96 -5.69 10.51
CA ARG A 4 -9.06 -4.51 11.37
C ARG A 4 -9.16 -3.27 10.47
N ARG A 5 -10.32 -2.61 10.50
CA ARG A 5 -10.58 -1.39 9.71
C ARG A 5 -10.16 -0.11 10.42
N ASP A 6 -10.02 -0.15 11.74
CA ASP A 6 -9.58 1.00 12.54
C ASP A 6 -8.11 0.86 12.90
N TRP A 7 -7.24 1.51 12.12
CA TRP A 7 -5.84 1.69 12.47
C TRP A 7 -5.66 3.03 13.17
N LYS A 8 -5.13 3.00 14.40
CA LYS A 8 -4.56 4.22 14.98
C LYS A 8 -3.25 4.55 14.25
N PRO A 9 -2.98 5.82 13.93
CA PRO A 9 -1.79 6.23 13.18
C PRO A 9 -0.48 5.75 13.84
N GLU A 10 -0.44 5.73 15.17
CA GLU A 10 0.70 5.24 15.98
C GLU A 10 0.95 3.73 15.84
N GLU A 11 -0.10 2.92 15.62
CA GLU A 11 0.03 1.48 15.38
C GLU A 11 0.33 1.17 13.91
N ALA A 12 -0.10 2.03 12.98
CA ALA A 12 0.17 1.91 11.55
C ALA A 12 1.65 2.14 11.20
N GLU A 13 2.40 2.86 12.04
CA GLU A 13 3.85 3.04 11.87
C GLU A 13 4.65 1.80 12.30
N SER A 14 4.06 0.93 13.13
CA SER A 14 4.68 -0.33 13.52
C SER A 14 4.59 -1.38 12.40
N TRP A 15 5.68 -2.12 12.22
CA TRP A 15 5.73 -3.23 11.27
C TRP A 15 4.82 -4.35 11.75
N THR A 16 3.68 -4.52 11.08
CA THR A 16 2.71 -5.56 11.44
C THR A 16 3.09 -6.87 10.74
N ARG A 17 2.65 -8.00 11.29
CA ARG A 17 2.79 -9.31 10.62
C ARG A 17 2.21 -9.33 9.21
N GLU A 18 1.22 -8.48 8.95
CA GLU A 18 0.59 -8.27 7.64
C GLU A 18 1.56 -7.64 6.62
N ASP A 19 2.44 -6.72 7.04
CA ASP A 19 3.46 -6.14 6.14
C ASP A 19 4.53 -7.15 5.80
N TRP A 20 4.91 -8.00 6.77
CA TRP A 20 5.88 -9.07 6.54
C TRP A 20 5.32 -10.11 5.55
N LEU A 21 4.04 -10.44 5.69
CA LEU A 21 3.32 -11.25 4.71
C LEU A 21 3.29 -10.54 3.34
N ALA A 22 3.09 -9.23 3.29
CA ALA A 22 3.11 -8.47 2.05
C ALA A 22 4.47 -8.47 1.35
N ILE A 23 5.57 -8.41 2.10
CA ILE A 23 6.94 -8.48 1.57
C ILE A 23 7.24 -9.84 0.93
N VAL A 24 6.66 -10.93 1.46
CA VAL A 24 6.86 -12.28 0.92
C VAL A 24 5.88 -12.61 -0.21
N ILE A 25 4.63 -12.16 -0.11
CA ILE A 25 3.61 -12.41 -1.13
C ILE A 25 3.83 -11.52 -2.35
N SER A 26 4.43 -10.33 -2.23
CA SER A 26 4.61 -9.42 -3.38
C SER A 26 5.52 -9.99 -4.48
N PRO A 27 6.74 -10.52 -4.22
CA PRO A 27 7.57 -11.13 -5.26
C PRO A 27 6.90 -12.39 -5.82
N LEU A 28 6.18 -13.13 -4.98
CA LEU A 28 5.46 -14.33 -5.39
C LEU A 28 4.31 -14.00 -6.33
N ALA A 29 3.54 -12.94 -6.05
CA ALA A 29 2.48 -12.45 -6.93
C ALA A 29 3.04 -12.00 -8.28
N TYR A 30 4.17 -11.26 -8.28
CA TYR A 30 4.85 -10.89 -9.52
C TYR A 30 5.32 -12.12 -10.32
N ALA A 31 5.90 -13.12 -9.64
CA ALA A 31 6.33 -14.37 -10.29
C ALA A 31 5.15 -15.13 -10.89
N LEU A 32 4.05 -15.29 -10.15
CA LEU A 32 2.82 -15.94 -10.61
C LEU A 32 2.21 -15.22 -11.81
N LEU A 33 2.15 -13.89 -11.78
CA LEU A 33 1.65 -13.08 -12.91
C LEU A 33 2.54 -13.24 -14.15
N MET A 34 3.86 -13.13 -13.99
CA MET A 34 4.82 -13.27 -15.10
C MET A 34 4.78 -14.67 -15.71
N ILE A 35 4.87 -15.71 -14.87
CA ILE A 35 4.86 -17.11 -15.32
C ILE A 35 3.50 -17.48 -15.92
N GLY A 36 2.40 -17.10 -15.26
CA GLY A 36 1.05 -17.34 -15.76
C GLY A 36 0.79 -16.66 -17.10
N LEU A 37 1.20 -15.40 -17.25
CA LEU A 37 1.10 -14.67 -18.50
C LEU A 37 1.95 -15.29 -19.61
N ALA A 38 3.19 -15.67 -19.30
CA ALA A 38 4.06 -16.36 -20.26
C ALA A 38 3.43 -17.68 -20.76
N LEU A 39 2.87 -18.48 -19.87
CA LEU A 39 2.21 -19.74 -20.21
C LEU A 39 0.92 -19.52 -21.03
N LEU A 40 0.17 -18.44 -20.75
CA LEU A 40 -0.99 -18.04 -21.56
C LEU A 40 -0.58 -17.67 -22.99
N LEU A 41 0.55 -16.99 -23.18
CA LEU A 41 1.09 -16.70 -24.51
C LEU A 41 1.45 -17.97 -25.29
N PHE A 42 1.81 -19.05 -24.59
CA PHE A 42 1.99 -20.38 -25.17
C PHE A 42 0.66 -21.17 -25.37
N LEU A 43 -0.50 -20.52 -25.22
CA LEU A 43 -1.84 -21.13 -25.30
C LEU A 43 -2.05 -22.29 -24.32
N ARG A 44 -1.28 -22.34 -23.23
CA ARG A 44 -1.36 -23.42 -22.25
C ARG A 44 -2.39 -23.08 -21.18
N MET A 45 -3.39 -23.92 -21.02
CA MET A 45 -4.49 -23.71 -20.04
C MET A 45 -3.99 -23.68 -18.59
N ASP A 46 -2.88 -24.36 -18.28
CA ASP A 46 -2.22 -24.27 -16.96
C ASP A 46 -1.81 -22.83 -16.63
N GLY A 47 -1.46 -22.03 -17.65
CA GLY A 47 -1.13 -20.61 -17.50
C GLY A 47 -2.29 -19.76 -17.02
N LEU A 48 -3.53 -20.09 -17.42
CA LEU A 48 -4.73 -19.37 -16.98
C LEU A 48 -4.91 -19.49 -15.46
N ILE A 49 -4.75 -20.70 -14.92
CA ILE A 49 -4.90 -20.96 -13.48
C ILE A 49 -3.83 -20.20 -12.69
N ILE A 50 -2.57 -20.29 -13.14
CA ILE A 50 -1.43 -19.62 -12.49
C ILE A 50 -1.57 -18.10 -12.55
N PHE A 51 -2.03 -17.57 -13.68
CA PHE A 51 -2.28 -16.13 -13.86
C PHE A 51 -3.40 -15.64 -12.95
N LEU A 52 -4.53 -16.35 -12.89
CA LEU A 52 -5.64 -16.01 -11.99
C LEU A 52 -5.25 -16.08 -10.51
N ALA A 53 -4.41 -17.05 -10.12
CA ALA A 53 -3.86 -17.11 -8.78
C ALA A 53 -2.97 -15.89 -8.46
N GLY A 54 -2.14 -15.46 -9.43
CA GLY A 54 -1.34 -14.23 -9.31
C GLY A 54 -2.20 -12.98 -9.15
N VAL A 55 -3.25 -12.83 -9.97
CA VAL A 55 -4.21 -11.72 -9.87
C VAL A 55 -4.90 -11.72 -8.50
N GLY A 56 -5.35 -12.88 -8.02
CA GLY A 56 -5.97 -13.01 -6.70
C GLY A 56 -5.03 -12.60 -5.56
N ALA A 57 -3.76 -13.01 -5.63
CA ALA A 57 -2.73 -12.62 -4.67
C ALA A 57 -2.49 -11.10 -4.66
N THR A 58 -2.45 -10.46 -5.83
CA THR A 58 -2.32 -9.00 -5.94
C THR A 58 -3.53 -8.26 -5.37
N ILE A 59 -4.75 -8.73 -5.64
CA ILE A 59 -5.96 -8.13 -5.06
C ILE A 59 -5.96 -8.26 -3.54
N LEU A 60 -5.61 -9.44 -3.02
CA LEU A 60 -5.54 -9.68 -1.58
C LEU A 60 -4.53 -8.75 -0.90
N LEU A 61 -3.35 -8.57 -1.51
CA LEU A 61 -2.35 -7.60 -1.05
C LEU A 61 -2.90 -6.19 -1.02
N HIS A 62 -3.58 -5.77 -2.09
CA HIS A 62 -4.14 -4.43 -2.16
C HIS A 62 -5.16 -4.19 -1.04
N LEU A 63 -6.04 -5.15 -0.78
CA LEU A 63 -7.02 -5.05 0.30
C LEU A 63 -6.40 -4.99 1.70
N ILE A 64 -5.22 -5.58 1.89
CA ILE A 64 -4.51 -5.56 3.18
C ILE A 64 -3.76 -4.23 3.36
N ILE A 65 -3.11 -3.72 2.31
CA ILE A 65 -2.23 -2.55 2.38
C ILE A 65 -3.04 -1.23 2.34
N ASP A 66 -4.10 -1.17 1.54
CA ASP A 66 -4.88 0.06 1.32
C ASP A 66 -5.45 0.73 2.60
N PRO A 67 -6.03 -0.01 3.58
CA PRO A 67 -6.49 0.62 4.83
C PRO A 67 -5.35 1.22 5.65
N LYS A 68 -4.17 0.59 5.63
CA LYS A 68 -2.98 1.05 6.37
C LYS A 68 -2.41 2.33 5.74
N LEU A 69 -2.33 2.37 4.41
CA LEU A 69 -1.89 3.56 3.67
C LEU A 69 -2.82 4.76 3.90
N LYS A 70 -4.14 4.55 3.92
CA LYS A 70 -5.11 5.63 4.17
C LYS A 70 -4.99 6.20 5.58
N ALA A 71 -4.79 5.35 6.59
CA ALA A 71 -4.58 5.78 7.97
C ALA A 71 -3.34 6.68 8.09
N ILE A 72 -2.20 6.23 7.56
CA ILE A 72 -0.94 6.98 7.55
C ILE A 72 -1.11 8.30 6.78
N SER A 73 -1.67 8.26 5.56
CA SER A 73 -1.83 9.44 4.72
C SER A 73 -2.62 10.56 5.40
N SER A 74 -3.66 10.22 6.18
CA SER A 74 -4.47 11.21 6.89
C SER A 74 -3.70 11.97 7.97
N GLU A 75 -2.73 11.31 8.61
CA GLU A 75 -1.89 11.91 9.63
C GLU A 75 -0.80 12.80 8.99
N TYR A 76 -0.20 12.33 7.91
CA TYR A 76 0.74 13.12 7.10
C TYR A 76 0.09 14.41 6.58
N GLU A 77 -1.16 14.33 6.11
CA GLU A 77 -1.89 15.50 5.61
C GLU A 77 -2.13 16.55 6.71
N LYS A 78 -2.42 16.10 7.96
CA LYS A 78 -2.50 17.00 9.12
C LYS A 78 -1.17 17.68 9.41
N LYS A 79 -0.07 16.92 9.46
CA LYS A 79 1.29 17.47 9.68
C LYS A 79 1.68 18.47 8.57
N GLN A 80 1.37 18.16 7.32
CA GLN A 80 1.65 19.01 6.17
C GLN A 80 0.88 20.34 6.24
N LYS A 81 -0.39 20.30 6.64
CA LYS A 81 -1.21 21.51 6.83
C LYS A 81 -0.69 22.37 7.99
N GLU A 82 -0.26 21.76 9.07
CA GLU A 82 0.33 22.48 10.20
C GLU A 82 1.68 23.12 9.83
N TYR A 83 2.51 22.41 9.07
CA TYR A 83 3.76 22.94 8.53
C TYR A 83 3.53 24.16 7.64
N LEU A 84 2.57 24.10 6.71
CA LEU A 84 2.20 25.23 5.85
C LEU A 84 1.76 26.45 6.66
N ARG A 85 0.90 26.27 7.68
CA ARG A 85 0.49 27.36 8.58
C ARG A 85 1.67 27.99 9.32
N ARG A 86 2.62 27.18 9.78
CA ARG A 86 3.85 27.68 10.43
C ARG A 86 4.67 28.51 9.43
N LEU A 87 4.81 28.01 8.21
CA LEU A 87 5.57 28.67 7.14
C LEU A 87 4.96 30.02 6.77
N GLU A 88 3.63 30.08 6.55
CA GLU A 88 2.90 31.33 6.29
C GLU A 88 3.06 32.36 7.40
N ARG A 89 3.13 31.91 8.67
CA ARG A 89 3.38 32.80 9.79
C ARG A 89 4.79 33.40 9.68
N VAL A 90 5.82 32.57 9.51
CA VAL A 90 7.22 33.00 9.40
C VAL A 90 7.43 33.94 8.21
N VAL A 91 6.84 33.64 7.05
CA VAL A 91 6.94 34.48 5.84
C VAL A 91 6.30 35.85 6.07
N ARG A 92 5.08 35.90 6.63
CA ARG A 92 4.42 37.18 6.95
C ARG A 92 5.23 38.06 7.91
N TRP A 93 5.92 37.47 8.88
CA TRP A 93 6.79 38.24 9.77
C TRP A 93 8.01 38.82 9.06
N ARG A 94 8.57 38.11 8.07
CA ARG A 94 9.69 38.62 7.26
C ARG A 94 9.29 39.71 6.27
N GLU A 95 8.07 39.70 5.76
CA GLU A 95 7.57 40.74 4.84
C GLU A 95 7.24 42.06 5.56
N ALA A 96 7.04 42.03 6.88
CA ALA A 96 6.76 43.20 7.71
C ALA A 96 8.03 43.88 8.26
N GLU A 97 9.21 43.33 7.99
CA GLU A 97 10.54 43.82 8.38
C GLU A 97 11.25 44.46 7.18
#